data_AF-A0A1Y5HEM9-F1
#
_entry.id   AF-A0A1Y5HEM9-F1
#
_cell.length_a   1.000
_cell.length_b   1.000
_cell.length_c   1.000
_cell.angle_alpha   90.00
_cell.angle_beta   90.00
_cell.angle_gamma   90.00
#
_symmetry.space_group_name_H-M   'P 1'
#
loop_
_entity.id
_entity.type
_entity.pdbx_description
1 polymer ?
#
loop_
_entity_poly.entity_id
_entity_poly.type
_entity_poly.pdbx_seq_one_letter_code
_entity_poly.pdbx_strand_id
1 'polypeptide(L)'
;MEHEATLRLTIFLGLFALFACAEQLAPRRKRQLPRAGRWTTNLAITVLNTLTLRALAFGLPLLSVGAALDAQTKGWGLFNALLLPSWLEVMLTILILDFAIWLQHLITHKVPVLWRLHRVHHADRDMDVTTA
;
A
#
# COMPACT_ATOMS: atom_id res chain seq x y z
N MET A 1 2.03 9.03 -22.38
CA MET A 1 2.17 7.82 -21.54
C MET A 1 3.39 6.97 -21.90
N GLU A 2 3.98 7.10 -23.09
CA GLU A 2 5.12 6.30 -23.60
C GLU A 2 6.35 6.19 -22.65
N HIS A 3 6.60 7.19 -21.81
CA HIS A 3 7.75 7.19 -20.88
C HIS A 3 7.38 7.09 -19.41
N GLU A 4 6.10 6.88 -19.10
CA GLU A 4 5.63 6.89 -17.71
C GLU A 4 6.32 5.83 -16.86
N ALA A 5 6.44 4.60 -17.37
CA ALA A 5 7.10 3.51 -16.67
C ALA A 5 8.58 3.81 -16.42
N THR A 6 9.28 4.31 -17.43
CA THR A 6 10.70 4.69 -17.35
C THR A 6 10.90 5.83 -16.35
N LEU A 7 10.06 6.88 -16.40
CA LEU A 7 10.13 8.01 -15.47
C LEU A 7 9.89 7.57 -14.03
N ARG A 8 8.83 6.77 -13.78
CA ARG A 8 8.53 6.23 -12.44
C ARG A 8 9.70 5.41 -11.91
N LEU A 9 10.28 4.54 -12.74
CA LEU A 9 11.42 3.70 -12.35
C LEU A 9 12.67 4.55 -12.06
N THR A 10 12.99 5.50 -12.94
CA THR A 10 14.16 6.38 -12.75
C THR A 10 14.01 7.23 -11.49
N ILE A 11 12.83 7.82 -11.24
CA ILE A 11 12.56 8.58 -10.02
C ILE A 11 12.68 7.68 -8.79
N PHE A 12 12.08 6.48 -8.82
CA PHE A 12 12.16 5.53 -7.73
C PHE A 12 13.60 5.15 -7.41
N LEU A 13 14.40 4.75 -8.40
CA LEU A 13 15.80 4.37 -8.21
C LEU A 13 16.65 5.57 -7.76
N GLY A 14 16.39 6.76 -8.29
CA GLY A 14 17.05 8.00 -7.89
C GLY A 14 16.81 8.34 -6.42
N LEU A 15 15.54 8.32 -5.99
CA LEU A 15 15.16 8.55 -4.59
C LEU A 15 15.71 7.45 -3.68
N PHE A 16 15.63 6.19 -4.12
CA PHE A 16 16.18 5.06 -3.37
C PHE A 16 17.68 5.24 -3.11
N ALA A 17 18.47 5.55 -4.16
CA ALA A 17 19.90 5.80 -4.03
C ALA A 17 20.20 7.02 -3.15
N LEU A 18 19.46 8.11 -3.34
CA LEU A 18 19.60 9.33 -2.54
C LEU A 18 19.40 9.04 -1.05
N PHE A 19 18.30 8.37 -0.69
CA PHE A 19 18.02 8.04 0.70
C PHE A 19 19.03 7.02 1.24
N ALA A 20 19.30 5.93 0.53
CA ALA A 20 20.28 4.92 0.94
C ALA A 20 21.65 5.51 1.28
N CYS A 21 22.09 6.52 0.52
CA CYS A 21 23.32 7.28 0.79
C CYS A 21 23.16 8.20 2.00
N ALA A 22 22.07 8.97 2.09
CA ALA A 22 21.82 9.89 3.19
C ALA A 22 21.82 9.19 4.56
N GLU A 23 21.17 8.03 4.69
CA GLU A 23 21.15 7.25 5.94
C GLU A 23 22.42 6.43 6.19
N GLN A 24 23.30 6.27 5.21
CA GLN A 24 24.65 5.75 5.43
C GLN A 24 25.58 6.84 5.96
N LEU A 25 25.47 8.06 5.43
CA LEU A 25 26.32 9.20 5.79
C LEU A 25 25.90 9.86 7.12
N ALA A 26 24.60 9.90 7.41
CA ALA A 26 24.05 10.57 8.60
C ALA A 26 23.03 9.68 9.35
N PRO A 27 23.47 8.57 9.98
CA PRO A 27 22.56 7.68 10.70
C PRO A 27 22.00 8.37 11.97
N ARG A 28 20.67 8.54 12.03
CA ARG A 28 20.00 9.11 13.22
C ARG A 28 19.87 8.16 14.40
N ARG A 29 19.88 6.84 14.16
CA ARG A 29 19.75 5.80 15.19
C ARG A 29 20.77 4.70 14.96
N LYS A 30 21.26 4.09 16.03
CA LYS A 30 22.08 2.88 15.95
C LYS A 30 21.19 1.73 15.50
N ARG A 31 21.57 1.04 14.43
CA ARG A 31 20.85 -0.13 13.91
C ARG A 31 20.98 -1.29 14.91
N GLN A 32 19.88 -2.00 15.15
CA GLN A 32 19.85 -3.18 16.00
C GLN A 32 20.00 -4.47 15.19
N LEU A 33 19.59 -4.46 13.93
CA LEU A 33 19.56 -5.62 13.04
C LEU A 33 20.53 -5.47 11.85
N PRO A 34 21.08 -6.59 11.32
CA PRO A 34 21.95 -6.56 10.14
C PRO A 34 21.24 -6.01 8.89
N ARG A 35 21.89 -5.06 8.20
CA ARG A 35 21.34 -4.41 7.00
C ARG A 35 21.08 -5.39 5.85
N ALA A 36 22.02 -6.29 5.56
CA ALA A 36 21.93 -7.18 4.41
C ALA A 36 20.69 -8.09 4.48
N GLY A 37 20.41 -8.69 5.64
CA GLY A 37 19.24 -9.56 5.83
C GLY A 37 17.90 -8.82 5.77
N ARG A 38 17.86 -7.58 6.26
CA ARG A 38 16.65 -6.73 6.16
C ARG A 38 16.38 -6.31 4.72
N TRP A 39 17.42 -5.88 4.01
CA TRP A 39 17.32 -5.49 2.62
C TRP A 39 16.85 -6.64 1.73
N THR A 40 17.41 -7.84 1.87
CA THR A 40 16.95 -9.00 1.10
C THR A 40 15.49 -9.33 1.38
N THR A 41 15.09 -9.33 2.65
CA THR A 41 13.70 -9.62 3.07
C THR A 41 12.73 -8.58 2.53
N ASN A 42 12.99 -7.30 2.76
CA ASN A 42 12.10 -6.21 2.39
C ASN A 42 11.96 -6.06 0.86
N LEU A 43 13.07 -6.20 0.12
CA LEU A 43 13.03 -6.16 -1.34
C LEU A 43 12.32 -7.39 -1.91
N ALA A 44 12.53 -8.59 -1.34
CA ALA A 44 11.80 -9.78 -1.76
C ALA A 44 10.29 -9.63 -1.52
N ILE A 45 9.87 -9.15 -0.36
CA ILE A 45 8.45 -8.85 -0.07
C ILE A 45 7.90 -7.82 -1.06
N THR A 46 8.64 -6.75 -1.36
CA THR A 46 8.22 -5.70 -2.30
C THR A 46 8.00 -6.25 -3.71
N VAL A 47 8.96 -7.07 -4.19
CA VAL A 47 8.86 -7.73 -5.51
C VAL A 47 7.69 -8.70 -5.54
N LEU A 48 7.57 -9.58 -4.54
CA LEU A 48 6.47 -10.53 -4.45
C LEU A 48 5.11 -9.81 -4.41
N ASN A 49 4.95 -8.80 -3.56
CA ASN A 49 3.73 -8.01 -3.49
C ASN A 49 3.37 -7.38 -4.84
N THR A 50 4.35 -6.78 -5.52
CA THR A 50 4.14 -6.17 -6.85
C THR A 50 3.72 -7.20 -7.89
N LEU A 51 4.38 -8.35 -7.92
CA LEU A 51 4.07 -9.43 -8.86
C LEU A 51 2.69 -10.04 -8.57
N THR A 52 2.36 -10.29 -7.31
CA THR A 52 1.05 -10.79 -6.88
C THR A 52 -0.05 -9.82 -7.29
N LEU A 53 0.09 -8.53 -7.01
CA LEU A 53 -0.90 -7.52 -7.42
C LEU A 53 -1.07 -7.46 -8.94
N ARG A 54 0.02 -7.52 -9.71
CA ARG A 54 -0.05 -7.54 -11.18
C ARG A 54 -0.71 -8.82 -11.72
N ALA A 55 -0.40 -9.97 -11.13
CA ALA A 55 -1.01 -11.24 -11.50
C ALA A 55 -2.52 -11.24 -11.19
N LEU A 56 -2.92 -10.76 -10.01
CA LEU A 56 -4.34 -10.61 -9.66
C LEU A 56 -5.03 -9.60 -10.57
N ALA A 57 -4.39 -8.48 -10.91
CA ALA A 57 -4.95 -7.48 -11.83
C ALA A 57 -5.21 -8.05 -13.24
N PHE A 58 -4.43 -9.04 -13.69
CA PHE A 58 -4.67 -9.74 -14.95
C PHE A 58 -5.80 -10.78 -14.84
N GLY A 59 -5.89 -11.49 -13.70
CA GLY A 59 -6.86 -12.56 -13.47
C GLY A 59 -8.25 -12.11 -12.96
N LEU A 60 -8.35 -10.89 -12.41
CA LEU A 60 -9.59 -10.30 -11.92
C LEU A 60 -9.94 -9.06 -12.76
N PRO A 61 -10.87 -9.16 -13.72
CA PRO A 61 -11.36 -8.00 -14.51
C PRO A 61 -12.03 -6.92 -13.64
N LEU A 62 -12.29 -7.24 -12.36
CA LEU A 62 -12.85 -6.39 -11.33
C LEU A 62 -11.80 -5.47 -10.69
N LEU A 63 -11.03 -4.75 -11.51
CA LEU A 63 -10.30 -3.59 -10.97
C LEU A 63 -11.32 -2.60 -10.39
N SER A 64 -10.88 -1.79 -9.41
CA SER A 64 -11.74 -0.82 -8.72
C SER A 64 -12.54 0.07 -9.68
N VAL A 65 -11.97 0.42 -10.83
CA VAL A 65 -12.66 1.18 -11.89
C VAL A 65 -13.79 0.38 -12.54
N GLY A 66 -13.55 -0.89 -12.92
CA GLY A 66 -14.57 -1.75 -13.50
C GLY A 66 -15.70 -2.04 -12.52
N ALA A 67 -15.35 -2.32 -11.25
CA ALA A 67 -16.33 -2.48 -10.19
C ALA A 67 -17.17 -1.21 -9.95
N ALA A 68 -16.56 -0.02 -10.05
CA ALA A 68 -17.28 1.25 -9.93
C ALA A 68 -18.25 1.48 -11.10
N LEU A 69 -17.86 1.16 -12.33
CA LEU A 69 -18.74 1.24 -13.51
C LEU A 69 -19.90 0.24 -13.41
N ASP A 70 -19.63 -1.00 -13.00
CA ASP A 70 -20.66 -2.01 -12.75
C ASP A 70 -21.63 -1.56 -11.65
N ALA A 71 -21.09 -0.99 -10.56
CA ALA A 71 -21.90 -0.48 -9.47
C ALA A 71 -22.77 0.70 -9.91
N GLN A 72 -22.24 1.61 -10.72
CA GLN A 72 -23.01 2.73 -11.28
C GLN A 72 -24.13 2.24 -12.21
N THR A 73 -23.81 1.33 -13.14
CA THR A 73 -24.79 0.83 -14.12
C THR A 73 -25.90 -0.01 -13.48
N LYS A 74 -25.58 -0.78 -12.45
CA LYS A 74 -26.53 -1.63 -11.71
C LYS A 74 -27.17 -0.94 -10.50
N GLY A 75 -26.80 0.31 -10.22
CA GLY A 75 -27.26 1.06 -9.04
C GLY A 75 -26.83 0.45 -7.70
N TRP A 76 -25.71 -0.28 -7.65
CA TRP A 76 -25.20 -0.89 -6.43
C TRP A 76 -24.42 0.11 -5.56
N GLY A 77 -24.56 -0.01 -4.24
CA GLY A 77 -23.78 0.77 -3.29
C GLY A 77 -24.48 2.03 -2.79
N LEU A 78 -24.03 2.50 -1.62
CA LEU A 78 -24.69 3.55 -0.84
C LEU A 78 -24.90 4.84 -1.66
N PHE A 79 -23.86 5.31 -2.34
CA PHE A 79 -23.93 6.59 -3.08
C PHE A 79 -24.64 6.49 -4.43
N ASN A 80 -24.87 5.29 -4.97
CA ASN A 80 -25.75 5.14 -6.14
C ASN A 80 -27.24 5.13 -5.75
N ALA A 81 -27.56 4.91 -4.45
CA ALA A 81 -28.91 4.93 -3.93
C ALA A 81 -29.33 6.27 -3.31
N LEU A 82 -28.36 7.15 -3.02
CA LEU A 82 -28.58 8.46 -2.42
C LEU A 82 -28.42 9.56 -3.46
N LEU A 83 -29.27 10.59 -3.41
CA LEU A 83 -29.11 11.79 -4.22
C LEU A 83 -28.38 12.85 -3.40
N LEU A 84 -27.05 12.85 -3.42
CA LEU A 84 -26.21 13.82 -2.72
C LEU A 84 -25.45 14.72 -3.70
N PRO A 85 -25.10 15.96 -3.30
CA PRO A 85 -24.12 16.74 -4.06
C PRO A 85 -22.76 16.04 -4.07
N SER A 86 -22.07 16.06 -5.21
CA SER A 86 -20.80 15.34 -5.41
C SER A 86 -19.72 15.65 -4.36
N TRP A 87 -19.63 16.90 -3.90
CA TRP A 87 -18.66 17.28 -2.87
C TRP A 87 -18.89 16.55 -1.54
N LEU A 88 -20.16 16.28 -1.20
CA LEU A 88 -20.53 15.59 0.03
C LEU A 88 -20.28 14.09 -0.09
N GLU A 89 -20.54 13.49 -1.26
CA GLU A 89 -20.18 12.10 -1.53
C GLU A 89 -18.68 11.86 -1.40
N VAL A 90 -17.86 12.76 -1.95
CA VAL A 90 -16.39 12.67 -1.84
C VAL A 90 -15.95 12.76 -0.38
N MET A 91 -16.46 13.73 0.37
CA MET A 91 -16.14 13.90 1.78
C MET A 91 -16.52 12.66 2.61
N LEU A 92 -17.75 12.16 2.42
CA LEU A 92 -18.22 10.96 3.12
C LEU A 92 -17.44 9.71 2.70
N THR A 93 -17.08 9.57 1.42
CA THR A 93 -16.25 8.46 0.94
C THR A 93 -14.90 8.44 1.65
N ILE A 94 -14.22 9.58 1.77
CA ILE A 94 -12.95 9.67 2.49
C ILE A 94 -13.13 9.22 3.94
N LEU A 95 -14.11 9.79 4.66
CA LEU A 95 -14.33 9.48 6.07
C LEU A 95 -14.69 8.00 6.30
N ILE A 96 -15.54 7.43 5.45
CA ILE A 96 -15.96 6.03 5.54
C ILE A 96 -14.79 5.10 5.23
N LEU A 97 -14.00 5.38 4.19
CA LEU A 97 -12.85 4.56 3.82
C LEU A 97 -11.73 4.65 4.87
N ASP A 98 -11.45 5.84 5.40
CA ASP A 98 -10.47 6.00 6.48
C ASP A 98 -10.88 5.22 7.73
N PHE A 99 -12.16 5.32 8.10
CA PHE A 99 -12.70 4.54 9.22
C PHE A 99 -12.64 3.04 8.95
N ALA A 100 -12.97 2.59 7.74
CA ALA A 100 -12.89 1.18 7.37
C ALA A 100 -11.46 0.63 7.44
N ILE A 101 -10.47 1.40 6.96
CA ILE A 101 -9.05 1.04 7.03
C ILE A 101 -8.58 1.00 8.49
N TRP A 102 -8.94 2.00 9.29
CA TRP A 102 -8.64 2.03 10.72
C TRP A 102 -9.24 0.82 11.46
N LEU A 103 -10.51 0.51 11.16
CA LEU A 103 -11.22 -0.61 11.78
C LEU A 103 -10.60 -1.94 11.36
N GLN A 104 -10.25 -2.09 10.08
CA GLN A 104 -9.52 -3.25 9.58
C GLN A 104 -8.19 -3.41 10.32
N HIS A 105 -7.42 -2.34 10.50
CA HIS A 105 -6.17 -2.37 11.25
C HIS A 105 -6.39 -2.79 12.71
N LEU A 106 -7.38 -2.22 13.39
CA LEU A 106 -7.76 -2.62 14.75
C LEU A 106 -8.10 -4.11 14.83
N ILE A 107 -8.97 -4.60 13.94
CA ILE A 107 -9.36 -6.01 13.87
C ILE A 107 -8.12 -6.90 13.65
N THR A 108 -7.21 -6.51 12.76
CA THR A 108 -5.97 -7.27 12.51
C THR A 108 -5.04 -7.31 13.72
N HIS A 109 -5.13 -6.34 14.62
CA HIS A 109 -4.41 -6.36 15.90
C HIS A 109 -5.12 -7.13 17.02
N LYS A 110 -6.45 -7.32 16.92
CA LYS A 110 -7.26 -7.96 17.97
C LYS A 110 -7.53 -9.45 17.72
N VAL A 111 -7.72 -9.86 16.47
CA VAL A 111 -8.03 -11.24 16.12
C VAL A 111 -6.73 -12.06 15.98
N PRO A 112 -6.52 -13.15 16.75
CA PRO A 112 -5.23 -13.85 16.79
C PRO A 112 -4.72 -14.36 15.43
N VAL A 113 -5.60 -14.88 14.59
CA VAL A 113 -5.23 -15.37 13.26
C VAL A 113 -4.77 -14.21 12.37
N LEU A 114 -5.51 -13.10 12.37
CA LEU A 114 -5.18 -11.92 11.58
C LEU A 114 -3.91 -11.23 12.12
N TRP A 115 -3.70 -11.24 13.43
CA TRP A 115 -2.48 -10.73 14.04
C TRP A 115 -1.24 -11.49 13.59
N ARG A 116 -1.31 -12.83 13.45
CA ARG A 116 -0.18 -13.63 12.95
C ARG A 116 0.25 -13.22 11.55
N LEU A 117 -0.69 -12.79 10.70
CA LEU A 117 -0.40 -12.25 9.38
C LEU A 117 0.11 -10.81 9.47
N HIS A 118 -0.56 -9.96 10.25
CA HIS A 118 -0.26 -8.54 10.35
C HIS A 118 1.06 -8.22 11.05
N ARG A 119 1.48 -9.05 12.02
CA ARG A 119 2.72 -8.84 12.78
C ARG A 119 4.00 -8.87 11.93
N VAL A 120 3.95 -9.35 10.68
CA VAL A 120 5.08 -9.26 9.73
C VAL A 120 5.46 -7.80 9.48
N HIS A 121 4.47 -6.91 9.35
CA HIS A 121 4.71 -5.47 9.22
C HIS A 121 5.38 -4.87 10.48
N HIS A 122 5.07 -5.42 11.66
CA HIS A 122 5.66 -5.01 12.94
C HIS A 122 6.98 -5.73 13.27
N ALA A 123 7.46 -6.63 12.41
CA ALA A 123 8.65 -7.43 12.68
C ALA A 123 9.95 -6.64 12.50
N ASP A 124 9.94 -5.63 11.61
CA ASP A 124 11.08 -4.76 11.40
C ASP A 124 11.12 -3.66 12.47
N ARG A 125 12.14 -3.70 13.33
CA ARG A 125 12.31 -2.76 14.46
C ARG A 125 13.19 -1.56 14.12
N ASP A 126 13.91 -1.65 13.01
CA ASP A 126 14.69 -0.57 12.46
C ASP A 126 13.94 0.01 11.25
N MET A 127 14.23 1.26 10.90
CA MET A 127 13.69 1.88 9.69
C MET A 127 14.83 2.28 8.77
N ASP A 128 14.75 1.92 7.49
CA ASP A 128 15.61 2.40 6.41
C ASP A 128 14.83 2.51 5.10
N VAL A 129 15.48 2.92 4.00
CA VAL A 129 14.84 3.08 2.68
C VAL A 129 14.15 1.82 2.16
N THR A 130 14.47 0.64 2.67
CA THR A 130 13.82 -0.61 2.27
C THR A 130 12.62 -0.96 3.14
N THR A 131 12.42 -0.33 4.29
CA THR A 131 11.26 -0.64 5.16
C THR A 131 9.96 -0.33 4.42
N ALA A 132 9.13 -1.36 4.26
CA ALA A 132 7.85 -1.33 3.55
C ALA A 132 6.66 -1.18 4.52
#